data_AF-A0A960T599-F1
#
_entry.id   AF-A0A960T599-F1
#
_cell.length_a   1.000
_cell.length_b   1.000
_cell.length_c   1.000
_cell.angle_alpha   90.00
_cell.angle_beta   90.00
_cell.angle_gamma   90.00
#
_symmetry.space_group_name_H-M   'P 1'
#
loop_
_entity.id
_entity.type
_entity.pdbx_description
1 polymer ?
#
loop_
_entity_poly.entity_id
_entity_poly.type
_entity_poly.pdbx_seq_one_letter_code
_entity_poly.pdbx_strand_id
1 'polypeptide(L)'
;RNIAAAHGSVVRGDFNAGRKAYKGIELNTKRLAVIGMGRIGAEFAKRAQAFNMSVVAYDPFLTQARADEMKVELASSPDEALKGADVVTLHVPLTDATRHVLNADRLALMNKGAIVVNCARGGLVDEAALKAAIDSGHIAGCALDVFENEPPSADHPLFTLDKHAVFTPHLGASTNEAQENVGIQVAEQIRDYLATGEIRNAINMPSLDAAAFAAIGPYLDLGRSLGKLLARLGPENPDSLRVSYHGPLAEKDTALVSRTVLTSLLETSRADGQVNIVNAPAVAKQMGLDLVESTINAKTEFNDLLVAELRKGDAKYRVAGTIIGKSPRIVEIDRLFVETSIAGRFLIVSNDDRPGIVGVVGTALGEAKVNIANFSLARNQSEGYALSVIEVDSEPPAALLEKLRGTPGITRVISLEL
;
A
#
# COMPACT_ATOMS: atom_id res chain seq x y z
N ARG A 1 -6.35 -17.25 -38.10
CA ARG A 1 -6.72 -18.42 -38.95
C ARG A 1 -8.24 -18.68 -39.06
N ASN A 2 -9.12 -17.82 -38.51
CA ASN A 2 -10.59 -18.02 -38.52
C ASN A 2 -11.07 -19.31 -37.82
N ILE A 3 -10.39 -19.77 -36.77
CA ILE A 3 -10.67 -21.09 -36.17
C ILE A 3 -12.12 -21.21 -35.70
N ALA A 4 -12.63 -20.23 -34.93
CA ALA A 4 -13.99 -20.26 -34.42
C ALA A 4 -15.05 -20.31 -35.54
N ALA A 5 -14.99 -19.38 -36.49
CA ALA A 5 -15.92 -19.33 -37.62
C ALA A 5 -15.80 -20.55 -38.55
N ALA A 6 -14.59 -21.03 -38.82
CA ALA A 6 -14.34 -22.21 -39.63
C ALA A 6 -14.83 -23.49 -38.95
N HIS A 7 -14.59 -23.66 -37.65
CA HIS A 7 -15.15 -24.75 -36.86
C HIS A 7 -16.68 -24.77 -36.98
N GLY A 8 -17.33 -23.62 -36.78
CA GLY A 8 -18.78 -23.49 -36.93
C GLY A 8 -19.29 -23.92 -38.32
N SER A 9 -18.55 -23.58 -39.39
CA SER A 9 -18.93 -24.01 -40.75
C SER A 9 -18.85 -25.53 -40.94
N VAL A 10 -17.87 -26.20 -40.33
CA VAL A 10 -17.73 -27.66 -40.42
C VAL A 10 -18.86 -28.34 -39.65
N VAL A 11 -19.17 -27.87 -38.43
CA VAL A 11 -20.25 -28.43 -37.60
C VAL A 11 -21.61 -28.32 -38.28
N ARG A 12 -21.85 -27.26 -39.06
CA ARG A 12 -23.10 -27.08 -39.83
C ARG A 12 -23.16 -27.85 -41.15
N GLY A 13 -22.09 -28.55 -41.55
CA GLY A 13 -22.02 -29.30 -42.80
C GLY A 13 -21.56 -28.47 -44.02
N ASP A 14 -21.18 -27.20 -43.84
CA ASP A 14 -20.81 -26.26 -44.91
C ASP A 14 -19.32 -26.35 -45.32
N PHE A 15 -18.73 -27.54 -45.33
CA PHE A 15 -17.28 -27.73 -45.46
C PHE A 15 -16.67 -27.02 -46.68
N ASN A 16 -17.26 -27.22 -47.86
CA ASN A 16 -16.75 -26.63 -49.11
C ASN A 16 -16.89 -25.10 -49.15
N ALA A 17 -18.00 -24.57 -48.60
CA ALA A 17 -18.24 -23.13 -48.51
C ALA A 17 -17.26 -22.49 -47.52
N GLY A 18 -17.09 -23.08 -46.33
CA GLY A 18 -16.12 -22.64 -45.32
C GLY A 18 -14.69 -22.65 -45.85
N ARG A 19 -14.28 -23.73 -46.53
CA ARG A 19 -12.94 -23.84 -47.14
C ARG A 19 -12.66 -22.73 -48.16
N LYS A 20 -13.67 -22.29 -48.92
CA LYS A 20 -13.55 -21.19 -49.88
C LYS A 20 -13.57 -19.81 -49.20
N ALA A 21 -14.33 -19.66 -48.12
CA ALA A 21 -14.58 -18.37 -47.46
C ALA A 21 -13.42 -17.87 -46.57
N TYR A 22 -12.69 -18.79 -45.94
CA TYR A 22 -11.69 -18.43 -44.91
C TYR A 22 -10.25 -18.59 -45.39
N LYS A 23 -9.46 -17.52 -45.25
CA LYS A 23 -8.01 -17.52 -45.50
C LYS A 23 -7.24 -17.13 -44.24
N GLY A 24 -6.13 -17.82 -44.01
CA GLY A 24 -5.24 -17.56 -42.88
C GLY A 24 -4.31 -16.37 -43.12
N ILE A 25 -3.71 -15.88 -42.03
CA ILE A 25 -2.56 -14.99 -42.04
C ILE A 25 -1.40 -15.78 -41.43
N GLU A 26 -0.28 -15.84 -42.15
CA GLU A 26 0.94 -16.52 -41.70
C GLU A 26 1.80 -15.60 -40.83
N LEU A 27 2.25 -16.09 -39.68
CA LEU A 27 3.03 -15.33 -38.69
C LEU A 27 4.53 -15.33 -38.97
N ASN A 28 5.06 -16.32 -39.70
CA ASN A 28 6.48 -16.40 -40.03
C ASN A 28 6.96 -15.08 -40.65
N THR A 29 8.09 -14.55 -40.16
CA THR A 29 8.71 -13.28 -40.56
C THR A 29 7.90 -12.01 -40.31
N LYS A 30 6.71 -12.09 -39.71
CA LYS A 30 5.88 -10.92 -39.38
C LYS A 30 6.47 -10.15 -38.20
N ARG A 31 6.20 -8.84 -38.17
CA ARG A 31 6.57 -7.96 -37.06
C ARG A 31 5.46 -7.93 -36.01
N LEU A 32 5.81 -8.30 -34.79
CA LEU A 32 4.97 -8.20 -33.60
C LEU A 32 5.37 -6.98 -32.77
N ALA A 33 4.41 -6.09 -32.53
CA ALA A 33 4.51 -5.04 -31.51
C ALA A 33 3.97 -5.55 -30.17
N VAL A 34 4.78 -5.44 -29.12
CA VAL A 34 4.41 -5.75 -27.74
C VAL A 34 4.38 -4.45 -26.94
N ILE A 35 3.19 -4.05 -26.50
CA ILE A 35 3.01 -2.86 -25.65
C ILE A 35 2.91 -3.34 -24.20
N GLY A 36 3.94 -3.10 -23.40
CA GLY A 36 4.11 -3.62 -22.05
C GLY A 36 4.98 -4.88 -22.00
N MET A 37 6.16 -4.78 -21.41
CA MET A 37 7.15 -5.85 -21.29
C MET A 37 7.32 -6.31 -19.83
N GLY A 38 6.19 -6.38 -19.12
CA GLY A 38 6.11 -7.06 -17.83
C GLY A 38 6.22 -8.58 -17.97
N ARG A 39 5.89 -9.32 -16.90
CA ARG A 39 5.99 -10.79 -16.85
C ARG A 39 5.28 -11.49 -18.02
N ILE A 40 4.06 -11.07 -18.33
CA ILE A 40 3.24 -11.69 -19.40
C ILE A 40 3.77 -11.31 -20.79
N GLY A 41 4.07 -10.03 -21.03
CA GLY A 41 4.60 -9.57 -22.31
C GLY A 41 5.92 -10.26 -22.68
N ALA A 42 6.80 -10.47 -21.70
CA ALA A 42 8.06 -11.19 -21.90
C ALA A 42 7.83 -12.66 -22.31
N GLU A 43 6.93 -13.36 -21.64
CA GLU A 43 6.59 -14.74 -21.97
C GLU A 43 5.87 -14.83 -23.33
N PHE A 44 5.06 -13.83 -23.70
CA PHE A 44 4.44 -13.75 -25.02
C PHE A 44 5.49 -13.56 -26.12
N ALA A 45 6.40 -12.59 -25.96
CA ALA A 45 7.48 -12.30 -26.91
C ALA A 45 8.34 -13.56 -27.17
N LYS A 46 8.73 -14.26 -26.10
CA LYS A 46 9.49 -15.52 -26.18
C LYS A 46 8.76 -16.58 -27.03
N ARG A 47 7.45 -16.73 -26.86
CA ARG A 47 6.63 -17.67 -27.65
C ARG A 47 6.51 -17.20 -29.09
N ALA A 48 6.33 -15.92 -29.34
CA ALA A 48 6.22 -15.35 -30.69
C ALA A 48 7.52 -15.50 -31.50
N GLN A 49 8.69 -15.34 -30.88
CA GLN A 49 9.98 -15.57 -31.51
C GLN A 49 10.16 -17.01 -31.99
N ALA A 50 9.56 -18.00 -31.30
CA ALA A 50 9.56 -19.39 -31.74
C ALA A 50 8.75 -19.63 -33.04
N PHE A 51 7.88 -18.68 -33.42
CA PHE A 51 7.19 -18.64 -34.72
C PHE A 51 7.96 -17.82 -35.78
N ASN A 52 9.24 -17.49 -35.53
CA ASN A 52 10.08 -16.65 -36.38
C ASN A 52 9.52 -15.24 -36.63
N MET A 53 8.78 -14.69 -35.66
CA MET A 53 8.37 -13.29 -35.70
C MET A 53 9.53 -12.39 -35.28
N SER A 54 9.65 -11.21 -35.90
CA SER A 54 10.46 -10.12 -35.35
C SER A 54 9.64 -9.39 -34.29
N VAL A 55 10.23 -9.13 -33.13
CA VAL A 55 9.51 -8.52 -31.99
C VAL A 55 10.09 -7.15 -31.71
N VAL A 56 9.21 -6.14 -31.70
CA VAL A 56 9.47 -4.81 -31.17
C VAL A 56 8.63 -4.58 -29.92
N ALA A 57 9.23 -3.97 -28.91
CA ALA A 57 8.63 -3.79 -27.62
C ALA A 57 8.70 -2.33 -27.17
N TYR A 58 7.60 -1.85 -26.60
CA TYR A 58 7.59 -0.60 -25.85
C TYR A 58 7.18 -0.86 -24.42
N ASP A 59 8.01 -0.44 -23.48
CA ASP A 59 7.70 -0.33 -22.06
C ASP A 59 8.58 0.77 -21.46
N PRO A 60 8.02 1.76 -20.73
CA PRO A 60 8.80 2.86 -20.14
C PRO A 60 9.93 2.41 -19.20
N PHE A 61 9.84 1.19 -18.67
CA PHE A 61 10.78 0.64 -17.70
C PHE A 61 11.70 -0.44 -18.28
N LEU A 62 11.56 -0.76 -19.58
CA LEU A 62 12.43 -1.73 -20.25
C LEU A 62 13.75 -1.07 -20.66
N THR A 63 14.86 -1.61 -20.15
CA THR A 63 16.21 -1.13 -20.51
C THR A 63 16.69 -1.77 -21.81
N GLN A 64 17.58 -1.07 -22.53
CA GLN A 64 18.20 -1.60 -23.76
C GLN A 64 18.90 -2.94 -23.51
N ALA A 65 19.66 -3.06 -22.42
CA ALA A 65 20.36 -4.29 -22.07
C ALA A 65 19.39 -5.49 -21.89
N ARG A 66 18.22 -5.26 -21.30
CA ARG A 66 17.20 -6.31 -21.14
C ARG A 66 16.52 -6.66 -22.46
N ALA A 67 16.27 -5.67 -23.31
CA ALA A 67 15.73 -5.89 -24.65
C ALA A 67 16.69 -6.75 -25.50
N ASP A 68 18.00 -6.44 -25.45
CA ASP A 68 19.04 -7.20 -26.15
C ASP A 68 19.12 -8.65 -25.67
N GLU A 69 19.07 -8.89 -24.35
CA GLU A 69 19.03 -10.22 -23.75
C GLU A 69 17.82 -11.03 -24.24
N MET A 70 16.67 -10.36 -24.34
CA MET A 70 15.43 -10.96 -24.84
C MET A 70 15.37 -11.04 -26.37
N LYS A 71 16.36 -10.50 -27.08
CA LYS A 71 16.41 -10.41 -28.55
C LYS A 71 15.18 -9.72 -29.14
N VAL A 72 14.72 -8.66 -28.49
CA VAL A 72 13.62 -7.81 -28.97
C VAL A 72 14.15 -6.41 -29.27
N GLU A 73 13.57 -5.76 -30.28
CA GLU A 73 13.86 -4.36 -30.59
C GLU A 73 13.17 -3.47 -29.55
N LEU A 74 13.91 -2.55 -28.93
CA LEU A 74 13.36 -1.56 -28.01
C LEU A 74 12.89 -0.33 -28.78
N ALA A 75 11.60 -0.01 -28.67
CA ALA A 75 11.04 1.23 -29.18
C ALA A 75 11.04 2.30 -28.08
N SER A 76 11.27 3.56 -28.46
CA SER A 76 11.23 4.72 -27.56
C SER A 76 9.81 5.18 -27.22
N SER A 77 8.81 4.76 -28.01
CA SER A 77 7.41 5.12 -27.84
C SER A 77 6.47 4.00 -28.33
N PRO A 78 5.19 3.99 -27.90
CA PRO A 78 4.20 3.06 -28.46
C PRO A 78 4.07 3.22 -29.99
N ASP A 79 4.11 4.46 -30.45
CA ASP A 79 3.96 4.85 -31.85
C ASP A 79 5.07 4.23 -32.72
N GLU A 80 6.32 4.27 -32.23
CA GLU A 80 7.46 3.63 -32.89
C GLU A 80 7.33 2.10 -32.92
N ALA A 81 6.86 1.48 -31.82
CA ALA A 81 6.63 0.04 -31.80
C ALA A 81 5.54 -0.39 -32.80
N LEU A 82 4.48 0.39 -32.93
CA LEU A 82 3.34 0.09 -33.80
C LEU A 82 3.64 0.33 -35.28
N LYS A 83 4.60 1.22 -35.59
CA LYS A 83 4.96 1.55 -36.96
C LYS A 83 5.41 0.30 -37.72
N GLY A 84 4.64 -0.05 -38.75
CA GLY A 84 4.93 -1.21 -39.59
C GLY A 84 4.72 -2.56 -38.89
N ALA A 85 4.00 -2.61 -37.77
CA ALA A 85 3.64 -3.84 -37.10
C ALA A 85 2.53 -4.58 -37.85
N ASP A 86 2.66 -5.90 -37.98
CA ASP A 86 1.65 -6.78 -38.56
C ASP A 86 0.71 -7.35 -37.48
N VAL A 87 1.19 -7.41 -36.24
CA VAL A 87 0.43 -7.84 -35.07
C VAL A 87 0.77 -6.93 -33.91
N VAL A 88 -0.23 -6.53 -33.12
CA VAL A 88 -0.01 -5.91 -31.80
C VAL A 88 -0.60 -6.77 -30.70
N THR A 89 0.11 -6.88 -29.58
CA THR A 89 -0.42 -7.41 -28.31
C THR A 89 -0.21 -6.42 -27.18
N LEU A 90 -1.19 -6.30 -26.30
CA LEU A 90 -1.18 -5.37 -25.16
C LEU A 90 -1.02 -6.14 -23.84
N HIS A 91 -0.11 -5.68 -22.98
CA HIS A 91 0.20 -6.25 -21.66
C HIS A 91 0.50 -5.18 -20.62
N VAL A 92 -0.20 -4.04 -20.70
CA VAL A 92 -0.10 -2.91 -19.75
C VAL A 92 -1.30 -2.90 -18.80
N PRO A 93 -1.16 -2.35 -17.57
CA PRO A 93 -2.31 -2.07 -16.73
C PRO A 93 -3.20 -0.98 -17.36
N LEU A 94 -4.48 -0.93 -16.97
CA LEU A 94 -5.37 0.18 -17.32
C LEU A 94 -5.16 1.33 -16.31
N THR A 95 -4.75 2.47 -16.83
CA THR A 95 -4.55 3.74 -16.12
C THR A 95 -5.02 4.87 -17.03
N ASP A 96 -5.11 6.11 -16.54
CA ASP A 96 -5.46 7.25 -17.39
C ASP A 96 -4.45 7.47 -18.54
N ALA A 97 -3.18 7.11 -18.33
CA ALA A 97 -2.14 7.22 -19.35
C ALA A 97 -2.18 6.09 -20.41
N THR A 98 -2.77 4.95 -20.10
CA THR A 98 -2.83 3.76 -20.97
C THR A 98 -4.24 3.47 -21.50
N ARG A 99 -5.24 4.22 -21.04
CA ARG A 99 -6.59 4.20 -21.61
C ARG A 99 -6.52 4.55 -23.08
N HIS A 100 -7.13 3.70 -23.91
CA HIS A 100 -7.10 3.81 -25.37
C HIS A 100 -5.68 4.00 -25.92
N VAL A 101 -4.70 3.32 -25.31
CA VAL A 101 -3.32 3.31 -25.81
C VAL A 101 -3.30 2.88 -27.28
N LEU A 102 -4.22 2.01 -27.71
CA LEU A 102 -4.47 1.72 -29.11
C LEU A 102 -5.74 2.46 -29.59
N ASN A 103 -5.55 3.69 -30.07
CA ASN A 103 -6.59 4.57 -30.62
C ASN A 103 -6.55 4.60 -32.16
N ALA A 104 -7.42 5.39 -32.79
CA ALA A 104 -7.50 5.53 -34.24
C ALA A 104 -6.15 5.89 -34.91
N ASP A 105 -5.42 6.86 -34.36
CA ASP A 105 -4.14 7.32 -34.92
C ASP A 105 -3.09 6.21 -34.89
N ARG A 106 -3.01 5.48 -33.78
CA ARG A 106 -2.05 4.37 -33.61
C ARG A 106 -2.42 3.12 -34.38
N LEU A 107 -3.70 2.84 -34.56
CA LEU A 107 -4.16 1.79 -35.46
C LEU A 107 -3.69 2.09 -36.90
N ALA A 108 -3.70 3.36 -37.32
CA ALA A 108 -3.25 3.77 -38.65
C ALA A 108 -1.73 3.68 -38.88
N LEU A 109 -0.92 3.58 -37.82
CA LEU A 109 0.54 3.38 -37.91
C LEU A 109 0.92 1.94 -38.28
N MET A 110 0.01 1.00 -38.05
CA MET A 110 0.22 -0.42 -38.32
C MET A 110 0.21 -0.71 -39.82
N ASN A 111 0.69 -1.90 -40.21
CA ASN A 111 0.56 -2.33 -41.59
C ASN A 111 -0.89 -2.58 -41.96
N LYS A 112 -1.25 -2.30 -43.21
CA LYS A 112 -2.55 -2.72 -43.76
C LYS A 112 -2.68 -4.24 -43.68
N GLY A 113 -3.77 -4.71 -43.09
CA GLY A 113 -4.03 -6.13 -42.81
C GLY A 113 -3.48 -6.62 -41.47
N ALA A 114 -3.08 -5.72 -40.57
CA ALA A 114 -2.58 -6.09 -39.25
C ALA A 114 -3.66 -6.71 -38.34
N ILE A 115 -3.24 -7.36 -37.27
CA ILE A 115 -4.11 -8.02 -36.28
C ILE A 115 -3.90 -7.38 -34.90
N VAL A 116 -5.01 -7.11 -34.21
CA VAL A 116 -4.99 -6.57 -32.83
C VAL A 116 -5.31 -7.67 -31.83
N VAL A 117 -4.50 -7.82 -30.78
CA VAL A 117 -4.72 -8.76 -29.68
C VAL A 117 -4.75 -8.01 -28.35
N ASN A 118 -5.83 -8.18 -27.59
CA ASN A 118 -5.91 -7.66 -26.22
C ASN A 118 -6.51 -8.71 -25.28
N CYS A 119 -5.64 -9.29 -24.46
CA CYS A 119 -6.02 -10.18 -23.36
C CYS A 119 -5.54 -9.61 -22.00
N ALA A 120 -5.35 -8.28 -21.92
CA ALA A 120 -4.82 -7.63 -20.72
C ALA A 120 -5.91 -6.94 -19.91
N ARG A 121 -6.42 -5.81 -20.40
CA ARG A 121 -7.50 -5.04 -19.75
C ARG A 121 -8.44 -4.44 -20.80
N GLY A 122 -9.73 -4.40 -20.48
CA GLY A 122 -10.71 -3.60 -21.21
C GLY A 122 -10.31 -2.12 -21.25
N GLY A 123 -10.66 -1.42 -22.33
CA GLY A 123 -10.37 0.02 -22.49
C GLY A 123 -8.92 0.37 -22.82
N LEU A 124 -8.04 -0.60 -23.07
CA LEU A 124 -6.73 -0.34 -23.69
C LEU A 124 -6.83 -0.10 -25.20
N VAL A 125 -7.84 -0.70 -25.83
CA VAL A 125 -8.18 -0.50 -27.24
C VAL A 125 -9.44 0.35 -27.28
N ASP A 126 -9.46 1.40 -28.09
CA ASP A 126 -10.70 2.07 -28.46
C ASP A 126 -11.48 1.15 -29.41
N GLU A 127 -12.53 0.51 -28.90
CA GLU A 127 -13.29 -0.51 -29.62
C GLU A 127 -14.04 0.07 -30.83
N ALA A 128 -14.45 1.34 -30.78
CA ALA A 128 -15.10 2.03 -31.89
C ALA A 128 -14.09 2.34 -33.00
N ALA A 129 -12.90 2.84 -32.63
CA ALA A 129 -11.82 3.06 -33.58
C ALA A 129 -11.35 1.74 -34.22
N LEU A 130 -11.25 0.67 -33.43
CA LEU A 130 -10.92 -0.66 -33.94
C LEU A 130 -11.96 -1.15 -34.96
N LYS A 131 -13.27 -1.00 -34.66
CA LYS A 131 -14.33 -1.36 -35.61
C LYS A 131 -14.20 -0.59 -36.92
N ALA A 132 -14.00 0.72 -36.86
CA ALA A 132 -13.82 1.56 -38.04
C ALA A 132 -12.57 1.16 -38.86
N ALA A 133 -11.47 0.85 -38.18
CA ALA A 133 -10.24 0.40 -38.83
C ALA A 133 -10.40 -0.97 -39.52
N ILE A 134 -11.20 -1.87 -38.95
CA ILE A 134 -11.54 -3.16 -39.55
C ILE A 134 -12.49 -2.98 -40.76
N ASP A 135 -13.52 -2.14 -40.62
CA ASP A 135 -14.48 -1.88 -41.70
C ASP A 135 -13.82 -1.23 -42.92
N SER A 136 -12.83 -0.36 -42.70
CA SER A 136 -12.03 0.24 -43.78
C SER A 136 -11.06 -0.76 -44.45
N GLY A 137 -10.87 -1.94 -43.86
CA GLY A 137 -9.90 -2.95 -44.30
C GLY A 137 -8.44 -2.57 -44.01
N HIS A 138 -8.20 -1.59 -43.12
CA HIS A 138 -6.86 -1.27 -42.63
C HIS A 138 -6.38 -2.34 -41.63
N ILE A 139 -7.24 -2.74 -40.70
CA ILE A 139 -6.99 -3.86 -39.78
C ILE A 139 -7.73 -5.10 -40.29
N ALA A 140 -7.07 -6.26 -40.30
CA ALA A 140 -7.68 -7.50 -40.76
C ALA A 140 -8.67 -8.09 -39.75
N GLY A 141 -8.40 -7.93 -38.45
CA GLY A 141 -9.29 -8.40 -37.39
C GLY A 141 -8.66 -8.29 -36.00
N CYS A 142 -9.33 -8.88 -35.00
CA CYS A 142 -8.92 -8.79 -33.60
C CYS A 142 -9.16 -10.07 -32.80
N ALA A 143 -8.43 -10.21 -31.70
CA ALA A 143 -8.69 -11.19 -30.65
C ALA A 143 -8.81 -10.46 -29.31
N LEU A 144 -9.99 -10.46 -28.70
CA LEU A 144 -10.24 -9.81 -27.41
C LEU A 144 -10.71 -10.83 -26.38
N ASP A 145 -10.05 -10.86 -25.23
CA ASP A 145 -10.52 -11.61 -24.04
C ASP A 145 -11.20 -10.70 -23.01
N VAL A 146 -11.05 -9.39 -23.18
CA VAL A 146 -11.49 -8.35 -22.24
C VAL A 146 -12.17 -7.21 -23.00
N PHE A 147 -13.15 -6.57 -22.37
CA PHE A 147 -13.99 -5.54 -22.98
C PHE A 147 -14.05 -4.28 -22.11
N GLU A 148 -14.32 -3.12 -22.70
CA GLU A 148 -14.49 -1.87 -21.94
C GLU A 148 -15.57 -1.98 -20.86
N ASN A 149 -16.67 -2.65 -21.20
CA ASN A 149 -17.74 -2.98 -20.27
C ASN A 149 -17.86 -4.51 -20.19
N GLU A 150 -17.73 -5.05 -18.97
CA GLU A 150 -17.88 -6.48 -18.72
C GLU A 150 -19.05 -6.72 -17.76
N PRO A 151 -20.11 -7.44 -18.18
CA PRO A 151 -20.28 -8.11 -19.48
C PRO A 151 -20.55 -7.15 -20.65
N PRO A 152 -20.03 -7.43 -21.87
CA PRO A 152 -20.32 -6.61 -23.05
C PRO A 152 -21.80 -6.73 -23.45
N SER A 153 -22.34 -5.67 -24.04
CA SER A 153 -23.71 -5.67 -24.57
C SER A 153 -23.89 -6.68 -25.70
N ALA A 154 -25.11 -7.18 -25.90
CA ALA A 154 -25.42 -8.12 -26.99
C ALA A 154 -25.25 -7.49 -28.38
N ASP A 155 -25.41 -6.17 -28.49
CA ASP A 155 -25.25 -5.39 -29.72
C ASP A 155 -23.84 -4.77 -29.87
N HIS A 156 -22.85 -5.30 -29.15
CA HIS A 156 -21.48 -4.82 -29.18
C HIS A 156 -20.95 -4.68 -30.63
N PRO A 157 -20.35 -3.55 -31.01
CA PRO A 157 -20.04 -3.23 -32.41
C PRO A 157 -19.10 -4.24 -33.08
N LEU A 158 -18.18 -4.83 -32.31
CA LEU A 158 -17.23 -5.84 -32.82
C LEU A 158 -17.87 -7.24 -33.02
N PHE A 159 -19.06 -7.53 -32.49
CA PHE A 159 -19.67 -8.85 -32.60
C PHE A 159 -20.25 -9.15 -33.99
N THR A 160 -20.39 -8.13 -34.84
CA THR A 160 -20.81 -8.30 -36.24
C THR A 160 -19.66 -8.70 -37.18
N LEU A 161 -18.45 -8.94 -36.65
CA LEU A 161 -17.28 -9.26 -37.46
C LEU A 161 -17.24 -10.75 -37.86
N ASP A 162 -17.28 -11.03 -39.16
CA ASP A 162 -17.37 -12.40 -39.68
C ASP A 162 -16.01 -13.11 -39.86
N LYS A 163 -14.91 -12.34 -39.89
CA LYS A 163 -13.56 -12.85 -40.21
C LYS A 163 -12.53 -12.26 -39.27
N HIS A 164 -11.53 -13.07 -39.00
CA HIS A 164 -10.35 -12.76 -38.18
C HIS A 164 -10.68 -12.17 -36.80
N ALA A 165 -11.92 -12.37 -36.33
CA ALA A 165 -12.40 -11.98 -35.02
C ALA A 165 -12.52 -13.22 -34.12
N VAL A 166 -12.07 -13.11 -32.88
CA VAL A 166 -12.33 -14.09 -31.82
C VAL A 166 -12.49 -13.37 -30.48
N PHE A 167 -13.48 -13.80 -29.72
CA PHE A 167 -13.85 -13.22 -28.45
C PHE A 167 -13.93 -14.32 -27.39
N THR A 168 -13.35 -14.08 -26.23
CA THR A 168 -13.45 -14.98 -25.07
C THR A 168 -13.87 -14.20 -23.83
N PRO A 169 -14.64 -14.81 -22.91
CA PRO A 169 -15.21 -14.10 -21.75
C PRO A 169 -14.21 -14.06 -20.59
N HIS A 170 -13.12 -13.31 -20.74
CA HIS A 170 -12.12 -13.06 -19.70
C HIS A 170 -11.51 -14.36 -19.11
N LEU A 171 -11.04 -15.23 -20.00
CA LEU A 171 -10.52 -16.55 -19.66
C LEU A 171 -9.00 -16.61 -19.49
N GLY A 172 -8.28 -15.49 -19.61
CA GLY A 172 -6.81 -15.47 -19.57
C GLY A 172 -6.17 -16.12 -18.34
N ALA A 173 -6.86 -16.13 -17.19
CA ALA A 173 -6.43 -16.80 -15.96
C ALA A 173 -7.29 -18.04 -15.59
N SER A 174 -8.22 -18.43 -16.45
CA SER A 174 -9.16 -19.54 -16.22
C SER A 174 -8.56 -20.89 -16.65
N THR A 175 -7.41 -21.26 -16.06
CA THR A 175 -6.81 -22.58 -16.21
C THR A 175 -6.68 -23.28 -14.86
N ASN A 176 -6.75 -24.61 -14.85
CA ASN A 176 -6.64 -25.40 -13.62
C ASN A 176 -5.32 -25.12 -12.90
N GLU A 177 -4.22 -25.03 -13.66
CA GLU A 177 -2.88 -24.77 -13.13
C GLU A 177 -2.77 -23.35 -12.56
N ALA A 178 -3.39 -22.35 -13.19
CA ALA A 178 -3.38 -20.98 -12.66
C ALA A 178 -4.16 -20.90 -11.35
N GLN A 179 -5.34 -21.53 -11.28
CA GLN A 179 -6.16 -21.57 -10.07
C GLN A 179 -5.46 -22.32 -8.93
N GLU A 180 -4.82 -23.45 -9.23
CA GLU A 180 -4.03 -24.21 -8.24
C GLU A 180 -2.86 -23.38 -7.70
N ASN A 181 -2.06 -22.77 -8.59
CA ASN A 181 -0.92 -21.96 -8.18
C ASN A 181 -1.33 -20.74 -7.34
N VAL A 182 -2.44 -20.08 -7.70
CA VAL A 182 -3.00 -18.98 -6.88
C VAL A 182 -3.44 -19.50 -5.50
N GLY A 183 -4.11 -20.66 -5.46
CA GLY A 183 -4.52 -21.29 -4.20
C GLY A 183 -3.33 -21.59 -3.28
N ILE A 184 -2.27 -22.20 -3.81
CA ILE A 184 -1.03 -22.47 -3.08
C ILE A 184 -0.40 -21.16 -2.59
N GLN A 185 -0.26 -20.17 -3.47
CA GLN A 185 0.37 -18.90 -3.14
C GLN A 185 -0.37 -18.16 -2.00
N VAL A 186 -1.70 -18.16 -2.00
CA VAL A 186 -2.51 -17.56 -0.93
C VAL A 186 -2.36 -18.35 0.37
N ALA A 187 -2.39 -19.69 0.31
CA ALA A 187 -2.20 -20.53 1.48
C ALA A 187 -0.83 -20.31 2.15
N GLU A 188 0.24 -20.19 1.34
CA GLU A 188 1.58 -19.89 1.84
C GLU A 188 1.69 -18.49 2.46
N GLN A 189 1.04 -17.48 1.87
CA GLN A 189 1.00 -16.13 2.46
C GLN A 189 0.28 -16.12 3.81
N ILE A 190 -0.84 -16.83 3.94
CA ILE A 190 -1.57 -16.96 5.21
C ILE A 190 -0.72 -17.71 6.23
N ARG A 191 -0.11 -18.83 5.84
CA ARG A 191 0.78 -19.62 6.71
C ARG A 191 1.92 -18.77 7.24
N ASP A 192 2.62 -18.05 6.36
CA ASP A 192 3.82 -17.31 6.75
C ASP A 192 3.46 -16.11 7.64
N TYR A 193 2.36 -15.41 7.35
CA TYR A 193 1.85 -14.38 8.27
C TYR A 193 1.51 -14.93 9.66
N LEU A 194 0.80 -16.07 9.75
CA LEU A 194 0.41 -16.64 11.04
C LEU A 194 1.59 -17.26 11.80
N ALA A 195 2.59 -17.78 11.10
CA ALA A 195 3.73 -18.47 11.71
C ALA A 195 4.87 -17.52 12.09
N THR A 196 5.18 -16.53 11.25
CA THR A 196 6.37 -15.67 11.39
C THR A 196 6.04 -14.18 11.43
N GLY A 197 4.79 -13.78 11.14
CA GLY A 197 4.41 -12.37 11.00
C GLY A 197 4.82 -11.75 9.67
N GLU A 198 5.37 -12.53 8.73
CA GLU A 198 5.77 -12.03 7.42
C GLU A 198 4.57 -11.53 6.61
N ILE A 199 4.69 -10.33 6.04
CA ILE A 199 3.64 -9.69 5.23
C ILE A 199 4.14 -9.59 3.79
N ARG A 200 3.56 -10.37 2.87
CA ARG A 200 3.86 -10.33 1.44
C ARG A 200 2.62 -10.02 0.62
N ASN A 201 2.81 -9.26 -0.46
CA ASN A 201 1.76 -8.94 -1.44
C ASN A 201 0.49 -8.34 -0.80
N ALA A 202 0.62 -7.69 0.36
CA ALA A 202 -0.51 -7.09 1.03
C ALA A 202 -0.97 -5.86 0.24
N ILE A 203 -2.25 -5.82 -0.08
CA ILE A 203 -2.86 -4.75 -0.88
C ILE A 203 -3.02 -3.47 -0.05
N ASN A 204 -3.22 -3.63 1.25
CA ASN A 204 -3.62 -2.58 2.18
C ASN A 204 -2.62 -2.34 3.32
N MET A 205 -1.47 -3.02 3.32
CA MET A 205 -0.45 -2.95 4.37
C MET A 205 0.96 -2.94 3.76
N PRO A 206 1.94 -2.30 4.42
CA PRO A 206 3.34 -2.42 4.02
C PRO A 206 3.77 -3.89 4.01
N SER A 207 4.52 -4.29 2.99
CA SER A 207 5.10 -5.63 2.93
C SER A 207 6.42 -5.65 3.69
N LEU A 208 6.61 -6.62 4.57
CA LEU A 208 7.76 -6.76 5.45
C LEU A 208 8.16 -8.23 5.52
N ASP A 209 9.44 -8.52 5.26
CA ASP A 209 9.99 -9.84 5.51
C ASP A 209 10.17 -10.09 7.03
N ALA A 210 10.39 -11.35 7.41
CA ALA A 210 10.51 -11.73 8.82
C ALA A 210 11.68 -11.04 9.55
N ALA A 211 12.79 -10.77 8.86
CA ALA A 211 13.96 -10.13 9.47
C ALA A 211 13.69 -8.64 9.72
N ALA A 212 13.09 -7.95 8.76
CA ALA A 212 12.63 -6.58 8.87
C ALA A 212 11.59 -6.45 9.98
N PHE A 213 10.62 -7.37 10.04
CA PHE A 213 9.59 -7.41 11.09
C PHE A 213 10.22 -7.56 12.49
N ALA A 214 11.12 -8.52 12.68
CA ALA A 214 11.83 -8.71 13.95
C ALA A 214 12.66 -7.46 14.34
N ALA A 215 13.26 -6.79 13.34
CA ALA A 215 14.09 -5.62 13.55
C ALA A 215 13.30 -4.35 13.94
N ILE A 216 12.00 -4.28 13.63
CA ILE A 216 11.11 -3.17 14.02
C ILE A 216 10.18 -3.53 15.19
N GLY A 217 10.05 -4.81 15.55
CA GLY A 217 9.14 -5.30 16.60
C GLY A 217 9.12 -4.46 17.88
N PRO A 218 10.28 -4.20 18.54
CA PRO A 218 10.33 -3.36 19.74
C PRO A 218 9.77 -1.93 19.55
N TYR A 219 9.86 -1.39 18.33
CA TYR A 219 9.31 -0.07 17.99
C TYR A 219 7.81 -0.10 17.73
N LEU A 220 7.23 -1.27 17.40
CA LEU A 220 5.78 -1.43 17.30
C LEU A 220 5.14 -1.31 18.70
N ASP A 221 5.73 -1.98 19.70
CA ASP A 221 5.27 -1.90 21.10
C ASP A 221 5.43 -0.49 21.67
N LEU A 222 6.58 0.14 21.40
CA LEU A 222 6.81 1.53 21.74
C LEU A 222 5.80 2.45 21.05
N GLY A 223 5.61 2.29 19.73
CA GLY A 223 4.70 3.11 18.93
C GLY A 223 3.26 3.04 19.42
N ARG A 224 2.79 1.86 19.84
CA ARG A 224 1.48 1.67 20.47
C ARG A 224 1.35 2.52 21.74
N SER A 225 2.36 2.45 22.59
CA SER A 225 2.40 3.17 23.87
C SER A 225 2.44 4.69 23.67
N LEU A 226 3.23 5.18 22.70
CA LEU A 226 3.27 6.59 22.32
C LEU A 226 1.92 7.06 21.77
N GLY A 227 1.24 6.26 20.95
CA GLY A 227 -0.10 6.55 20.45
C GLY A 227 -1.14 6.68 21.58
N LYS A 228 -1.10 5.77 22.57
CA LYS A 228 -1.96 5.83 23.77
C LYS A 228 -1.70 7.09 24.60
N LEU A 229 -0.43 7.44 24.80
CA LEU A 229 -0.05 8.66 25.52
C LEU A 229 -0.58 9.90 24.80
N LEU A 230 -0.37 10.01 23.49
CA LEU A 230 -0.87 11.15 22.71
C LEU A 230 -2.39 11.28 22.76
N ALA A 231 -3.13 10.17 22.72
CA ALA A 231 -4.59 10.16 22.83
C ALA A 231 -5.09 10.75 24.16
N ARG A 232 -4.34 10.57 25.25
CA ARG A 232 -4.74 11.03 26.59
C ARG A 232 -4.19 12.40 26.97
N LEU A 233 -2.99 12.70 26.49
CA LEU A 233 -2.25 13.89 26.92
C LEU A 233 -2.32 15.03 25.92
N GLY A 234 -2.36 14.69 24.63
CA GLY A 234 -2.30 15.64 23.52
C GLY A 234 -3.58 16.43 23.31
N PRO A 235 -3.57 17.37 22.35
CA PRO A 235 -4.71 18.21 22.03
C PRO A 235 -5.86 17.40 21.42
N GLU A 236 -7.09 17.72 21.79
CA GLU A 236 -8.28 17.18 21.14
C GLU A 236 -8.40 17.68 19.70
N ASN A 237 -8.87 16.83 18.78
CA ASN A 237 -9.04 17.13 17.35
C ASN A 237 -7.78 17.77 16.72
N PRO A 238 -6.64 17.06 16.68
CA PRO A 238 -5.41 17.54 16.05
C PRO A 238 -5.53 17.57 14.52
N ASP A 239 -4.80 18.49 13.89
CA ASP A 239 -4.72 18.61 12.43
C ASP A 239 -3.75 17.57 11.83
N SER A 240 -2.70 17.22 12.57
CA SER A 240 -1.69 16.28 12.09
C SER A 240 -1.05 15.47 13.21
N LEU A 241 -0.71 14.21 12.91
CA LEU A 241 0.20 13.36 13.66
C LEU A 241 1.50 13.24 12.88
N ARG A 242 2.61 13.75 13.44
CA ARG A 242 3.95 13.53 12.92
C ARG A 242 4.63 12.38 13.65
N VAL A 243 5.19 11.44 12.90
CA VAL A 243 6.08 10.40 13.42
C VAL A 243 7.48 10.65 12.86
N SER A 244 8.45 10.87 13.74
CA SER A 244 9.85 11.12 13.36
C SER A 244 10.78 10.00 13.84
N TYR A 245 11.70 9.62 12.96
CA TYR A 245 12.69 8.57 13.17
C TYR A 245 14.09 9.18 13.21
N HIS A 246 14.84 8.87 14.26
CA HIS A 246 16.20 9.36 14.46
C HIS A 246 17.19 8.21 14.57
N GLY A 247 18.43 8.46 14.14
CA GLY A 247 19.51 7.49 14.23
C GLY A 247 19.30 6.27 13.31
N PRO A 248 19.85 5.09 13.65
CA PRO A 248 19.75 3.88 12.83
C PRO A 248 18.32 3.41 12.55
N LEU A 249 17.34 3.84 13.34
CA LEU A 249 15.92 3.58 13.06
C LEU A 249 15.45 4.23 11.76
N ALA A 250 16.00 5.39 11.39
CA ALA A 250 15.63 6.12 10.18
C ALA A 250 16.00 5.38 8.88
N GLU A 251 16.90 4.39 8.95
CA GLU A 251 17.35 3.57 7.81
C GLU A 251 16.51 2.29 7.63
N LYS A 252 15.55 2.03 8.53
CA LYS A 252 14.68 0.84 8.48
C LYS A 252 13.38 1.13 7.74
N ASP A 253 12.69 0.07 7.31
CA ASP A 253 11.30 0.18 6.85
C ASP A 253 10.37 0.44 8.04
N THR A 254 9.97 1.70 8.20
CA THR A 254 9.29 2.23 9.38
C THR A 254 7.80 2.49 9.17
N ALA A 255 7.26 2.22 7.96
CA ALA A 255 5.87 2.51 7.63
C ALA A 255 4.88 1.82 8.58
N LEU A 256 5.19 0.60 9.02
CA LEU A 256 4.38 -0.13 9.99
C LEU A 256 4.41 0.51 11.39
N VAL A 257 5.52 1.15 11.77
CA VAL A 257 5.65 1.86 13.05
C VAL A 257 4.75 3.09 13.07
N SER A 258 4.79 3.94 12.03
CA SER A 258 3.89 5.10 11.92
C SER A 258 2.44 4.68 12.00
N ARG A 259 2.10 3.62 11.28
CA ARG A 259 0.74 3.08 11.24
C ARG A 259 0.30 2.56 12.59
N THR A 260 1.21 1.94 13.35
CA THR A 260 0.95 1.48 14.72
C THR A 260 0.69 2.65 15.67
N VAL A 261 1.47 3.73 15.59
CA VAL A 261 1.24 4.96 16.38
C VAL A 261 -0.13 5.55 16.06
N LEU A 262 -0.44 5.73 14.77
CA LEU A 262 -1.73 6.25 14.32
C LEU A 262 -2.90 5.39 14.79
N THR A 263 -2.80 4.08 14.60
CA THR A 263 -3.83 3.12 14.99
C THR A 263 -4.10 3.22 16.48
N SER A 264 -3.05 3.18 17.30
CA SER A 264 -3.19 3.23 18.75
C SER A 264 -3.72 4.57 19.25
N LEU A 265 -3.34 5.69 18.62
CA LEU A 265 -3.92 7.01 18.88
C LEU A 265 -5.44 7.01 18.64
N LEU A 266 -5.86 6.52 17.48
CA LEU A 266 -7.26 6.54 17.06
C LEU A 266 -8.12 5.55 17.87
N GLU A 267 -7.65 4.32 18.07
CA GLU A 267 -8.33 3.30 18.90
C GLU A 267 -8.53 3.80 20.34
N THR A 268 -7.53 4.47 20.91
CA THR A 268 -7.63 4.99 22.29
C THR A 268 -8.56 6.20 22.38
N SER A 269 -8.61 7.02 21.32
CA SER A 269 -9.51 8.18 21.24
C SER A 269 -10.96 7.78 20.92
N ARG A 270 -11.16 6.64 20.26
CA ARG A 270 -12.45 6.10 19.82
C ARG A 270 -12.62 4.66 20.29
N ALA A 271 -13.17 4.51 21.49
CA ALA A 271 -13.48 3.19 22.05
C ALA A 271 -14.75 2.56 21.43
N ASP A 272 -15.01 2.77 20.13
CA ASP A 272 -16.12 2.15 19.39
C ASP A 272 -15.75 0.79 18.75
N GLY A 273 -14.47 0.41 18.83
CA GLY A 273 -13.94 -0.85 18.32
C GLY A 273 -13.83 -0.91 16.79
N GLN A 274 -14.00 0.21 16.08
CA GLN A 274 -14.04 0.23 14.62
C GLN A 274 -12.69 0.49 13.97
N VAL A 275 -11.70 1.01 14.71
CA VAL A 275 -10.36 1.29 14.19
C VAL A 275 -9.46 0.07 14.34
N ASN A 276 -8.68 -0.22 13.31
CA ASN A 276 -7.63 -1.22 13.30
C ASN A 276 -6.48 -0.78 12.38
N ILE A 277 -5.39 -1.54 12.36
CA ILE A 277 -4.21 -1.19 11.58
C ILE A 277 -4.50 -1.03 10.08
N VAL A 278 -5.46 -1.76 9.52
CA VAL A 278 -5.82 -1.69 8.11
C VAL A 278 -6.59 -0.41 7.79
N ASN A 279 -7.61 -0.05 8.55
CA ASN A 279 -8.46 1.09 8.21
C ASN A 279 -8.02 2.43 8.84
N ALA A 280 -7.07 2.43 9.79
CA ALA A 280 -6.61 3.64 10.47
C ALA A 280 -6.23 4.81 9.52
N PRO A 281 -5.51 4.62 8.40
CA PRO A 281 -5.22 5.72 7.48
C PRO A 281 -6.46 6.32 6.82
N ALA A 282 -7.44 5.49 6.47
CA ALA A 282 -8.70 5.95 5.88
C ALA A 282 -9.55 6.71 6.91
N VAL A 283 -9.61 6.21 8.14
CA VAL A 283 -10.29 6.89 9.25
C VAL A 283 -9.64 8.25 9.55
N ALA A 284 -8.31 8.30 9.61
CA ALA A 284 -7.57 9.55 9.82
C ALA A 284 -7.89 10.59 8.74
N LYS A 285 -7.86 10.18 7.46
CA LYS A 285 -8.19 11.05 6.33
C LYS A 285 -9.64 11.56 6.40
N GLN A 286 -10.60 10.71 6.77
CA GLN A 286 -12.00 11.12 6.93
C GLN A 286 -12.18 12.16 8.04
N MET A 287 -11.31 12.15 9.05
CA MET A 287 -11.29 13.11 10.15
C MET A 287 -10.50 14.39 9.85
N GLY A 288 -9.80 14.45 8.70
CA GLY A 288 -8.86 15.53 8.41
C GLY A 288 -7.59 15.49 9.25
N LEU A 289 -7.22 14.31 9.78
CA LEU A 289 -5.96 14.09 10.48
C LEU A 289 -4.88 13.63 9.49
N ASP A 290 -3.88 14.47 9.26
CA ASP A 290 -2.76 14.14 8.39
C ASP A 290 -1.70 13.33 9.14
N LEU A 291 -1.33 12.16 8.62
CA LEU A 291 -0.16 11.41 9.06
C LEU A 291 1.09 11.90 8.30
N VAL A 292 2.08 12.39 9.03
CA VAL A 292 3.34 12.89 8.47
C VAL A 292 4.50 12.05 8.98
N GLU A 293 5.22 11.39 8.07
CA GLU A 293 6.43 10.64 8.39
C GLU A 293 7.66 11.51 8.13
N SER A 294 8.66 11.44 9.00
CA SER A 294 9.90 12.19 8.81
C SER A 294 11.12 11.45 9.33
N THR A 295 12.24 11.55 8.63
CA THR A 295 13.54 11.04 9.05
C THR A 295 14.45 12.21 9.42
N ILE A 296 15.12 12.12 10.56
CA ILE A 296 15.97 13.19 11.10
C ILE A 296 17.37 12.65 11.34
N ASN A 297 18.32 13.13 10.53
CA ASN A 297 19.74 12.77 10.59
C ASN A 297 20.55 13.64 11.57
N ALA A 298 19.91 14.17 12.62
CA ALA A 298 20.56 14.93 13.67
C ALA A 298 20.98 14.00 14.82
N LYS A 299 22.16 14.26 15.41
CA LYS A 299 22.57 13.56 16.64
C LYS A 299 21.59 13.90 17.77
N THR A 300 21.01 12.87 18.36
CA THR A 300 20.17 12.94 19.57
C THR A 300 20.96 12.47 20.79
N GLU A 301 20.41 12.66 21.98
CA GLU A 301 20.98 12.14 23.24
C GLU A 301 20.94 10.60 23.32
N PHE A 302 20.12 9.98 22.47
CA PHE A 302 19.97 8.53 22.33
C PHE A 302 20.52 8.06 20.98
N ASN A 303 20.91 6.78 20.91
CA ASN A 303 21.39 6.15 19.67
C ASN A 303 20.32 6.14 18.57
N ASP A 304 19.07 5.86 18.96
CA ASP A 304 17.87 5.97 18.13
C ASP A 304 16.75 6.62 18.94
N LEU A 305 15.80 7.23 18.24
CA LEU A 305 14.63 7.84 18.88
C LEU A 305 13.42 7.73 17.94
N LEU A 306 12.31 7.25 18.50
CA LEU A 306 10.98 7.34 17.90
C LEU A 306 10.24 8.50 18.55
N VAL A 307 9.76 9.41 17.73
CA VAL A 307 9.05 10.61 18.17
C VAL A 307 7.66 10.60 17.57
N ALA A 308 6.65 10.90 18.37
CA ALA A 308 5.30 11.16 17.89
C ALA A 308 4.83 12.54 18.39
N GLU A 309 4.36 13.39 17.49
CA GLU A 309 3.92 14.76 17.78
C GLU A 309 2.54 15.02 17.19
N LEU A 310 1.60 15.47 18.03
CA LEU A 310 0.33 16.03 17.59
C LEU A 310 0.46 17.54 17.42
N ARG A 311 -0.19 18.07 16.38
CA ARG A 311 -0.29 19.51 16.15
C ARG A 311 -1.75 19.94 16.00
N LYS A 312 -2.10 21.07 16.60
CA LYS A 312 -3.37 21.77 16.41
C LYS A 312 -3.11 23.28 16.33
N GLY A 313 -3.19 23.85 15.14
CA GLY A 313 -2.69 25.20 14.88
C GLY A 313 -1.21 25.32 15.29
N ASP A 314 -0.92 26.26 16.20
CA ASP A 314 0.44 26.46 16.75
C ASP A 314 0.76 25.55 17.94
N ALA A 315 -0.25 24.93 18.56
CA ALA A 315 -0.05 24.04 19.69
C ALA A 315 0.54 22.71 19.21
N LYS A 316 1.57 22.23 19.92
CA LYS A 316 2.24 20.96 19.67
C LYS A 316 2.34 20.19 20.96
N TYR A 317 2.16 18.87 20.88
CA TYR A 317 2.36 17.97 22.01
C TYR A 317 3.15 16.76 21.53
N ARG A 318 4.33 16.54 22.12
CA ARG A 318 5.31 15.55 21.65
C ARG A 318 5.57 14.51 22.73
N VAL A 319 5.71 13.26 22.32
CA VAL A 319 6.22 12.17 23.15
C VAL A 319 7.34 11.46 22.39
N ALA A 320 8.32 10.91 23.11
CA ALA A 320 9.40 10.16 22.49
C ALA A 320 9.83 8.95 23.31
N GLY A 321 10.38 7.96 22.62
CA GLY A 321 10.93 6.75 23.21
C GLY A 321 12.08 6.18 22.42
N THR A 322 12.82 5.28 23.06
CA THR A 322 14.00 4.60 22.50
C THR A 322 14.06 3.15 23.00
N ILE A 323 14.98 2.36 22.45
CA ILE A 323 15.26 1.00 22.92
C ILE A 323 16.54 1.02 23.75
N ILE A 324 16.42 0.83 25.07
CA ILE A 324 17.57 0.71 25.97
C ILE A 324 17.90 -0.77 26.15
N GLY A 325 19.02 -1.21 25.55
CA GLY A 325 19.39 -2.61 25.49
C GLY A 325 18.40 -3.42 24.64
N LYS A 326 17.45 -4.09 25.29
CA LYS A 326 16.34 -4.81 24.64
C LYS A 326 14.96 -4.29 25.05
N SER A 327 14.92 -3.28 25.93
CA SER A 327 13.68 -2.81 26.54
C SER A 327 13.28 -1.46 25.95
N PRO A 328 12.09 -1.34 25.36
CA PRO A 328 11.56 -0.05 24.96
C PRO A 328 11.26 0.82 26.20
N ARG A 329 11.56 2.12 26.10
CA ARG A 329 11.35 3.11 27.15
C ARG A 329 10.76 4.39 26.58
N ILE A 330 9.86 5.02 27.31
CA ILE A 330 9.46 6.40 27.06
C ILE A 330 10.49 7.30 27.75
N VAL A 331 11.06 8.22 26.98
CA VAL A 331 12.14 9.10 27.43
C VAL A 331 11.80 10.58 27.39
N GLU A 332 10.67 10.93 26.77
CA GLU A 332 10.21 12.31 26.68
C GLU A 332 8.68 12.37 26.68
N ILE A 333 8.13 13.28 27.50
CA ILE A 333 6.72 13.68 27.44
C ILE A 333 6.67 15.20 27.47
N ASP A 334 6.07 15.80 26.44
CA ASP A 334 5.94 17.24 26.25
C ASP A 334 7.27 18.00 26.38
N ARG A 335 8.31 17.50 25.70
CA ARG A 335 9.69 18.03 25.71
C ARG A 335 10.38 17.98 27.07
N LEU A 336 9.81 17.28 28.04
CA LEU A 336 10.42 17.01 29.32
C LEU A 336 11.00 15.59 29.34
N PHE A 337 12.28 15.51 29.73
CA PHE A 337 12.98 14.25 29.89
C PHE A 337 12.39 13.46 31.05
N VAL A 338 11.95 12.25 30.74
CA VAL A 338 11.43 11.27 31.70
C VAL A 338 12.11 9.93 31.44
N GLU A 339 11.95 8.96 32.33
CA GLU A 339 12.36 7.58 32.04
C GLU A 339 11.33 6.62 32.62
N THR A 340 10.58 5.97 31.74
CA THR A 340 9.51 5.08 32.18
C THR A 340 9.27 3.88 31.26
N SER A 341 8.66 2.84 31.82
CA SER A 341 8.21 1.64 31.13
C SER A 341 7.12 1.98 30.09
N ILE A 342 6.98 1.15 29.05
CA ILE A 342 5.96 1.36 28.01
C ILE A 342 4.62 0.68 28.30
N ALA A 343 4.54 -0.09 29.38
CA ALA A 343 3.35 -0.84 29.75
C ALA A 343 3.13 -0.74 31.26
N GLY A 344 1.88 -0.84 31.69
CA GLY A 344 1.48 -0.75 33.09
C GLY A 344 0.53 0.41 33.36
N ARG A 345 0.31 0.68 34.66
CA ARG A 345 -0.60 1.74 35.11
C ARG A 345 0.20 2.97 35.48
N PHE A 346 -0.22 4.10 34.95
CA PHE A 346 0.46 5.37 35.14
C PHE A 346 -0.47 6.41 35.74
N LEU A 347 0.10 7.19 36.66
CA LEU A 347 -0.48 8.42 37.16
C LEU A 347 0.46 9.57 36.73
N ILE A 348 -0.04 10.43 35.84
CA ILE A 348 0.68 11.60 35.35
C ILE A 348 0.12 12.83 36.05
N VAL A 349 0.99 13.53 36.76
CA VAL A 349 0.65 14.72 37.54
C VAL A 349 1.45 15.90 37.04
N SER A 350 0.76 16.94 36.57
CA SER A 350 1.36 18.24 36.26
C SER A 350 1.08 19.19 37.41
N ASN A 351 2.09 19.97 37.81
CA ASN A 351 1.98 20.89 38.94
C ASN A 351 2.88 22.12 38.77
N ASP A 352 2.62 23.18 39.53
CA ASP A 352 3.58 24.28 39.69
C ASP A 352 4.83 23.81 40.45
N ASP A 353 6.01 24.30 40.06
CA ASP A 353 7.28 23.85 40.64
C ASP A 353 7.56 24.54 41.99
N ARG A 354 6.86 24.08 43.03
CA ARG A 354 7.03 24.56 44.41
C ARG A 354 7.39 23.45 45.40
N PRO A 355 8.06 23.79 46.52
CA PRO A 355 8.38 22.82 47.57
C PRO A 355 7.13 22.11 48.11
N GLY A 356 7.25 20.79 48.32
CA GLY A 356 6.25 19.97 49.01
C GLY A 356 5.32 19.15 48.11
N ILE A 357 5.16 19.47 46.83
CA ILE A 357 4.20 18.76 45.95
C ILE A 357 4.50 17.26 45.84
N VAL A 358 5.77 16.88 45.67
CA VAL A 358 6.19 15.46 45.62
C VAL A 358 5.77 14.72 46.89
N GLY A 359 5.94 15.35 48.05
CA GLY A 359 5.52 14.80 49.34
C GLY A 359 4.01 14.62 49.42
N VAL A 360 3.24 15.62 48.98
CA VAL A 360 1.76 15.55 48.97
C VAL A 360 1.26 14.40 48.10
N VAL A 361 1.84 14.23 46.89
CA VAL A 361 1.47 13.14 45.98
C VAL A 361 1.83 11.77 46.59
N GLY A 362 3.06 11.63 47.12
CA GLY A 362 3.51 10.39 47.75
C GLY A 362 2.68 9.99 48.97
N THR A 363 2.34 10.95 49.84
CA THR A 363 1.47 10.71 51.00
C THR A 363 0.06 10.31 50.56
N ALA A 364 -0.52 10.97 49.56
CA ALA A 364 -1.86 10.63 49.07
C ALA A 364 -1.91 9.20 48.50
N LEU A 365 -0.89 8.79 47.74
CA LEU A 365 -0.75 7.41 47.24
C LEU A 365 -0.62 6.40 48.39
N GLY A 366 0.23 6.69 49.37
CA GLY A 366 0.43 5.82 50.54
C GLY A 366 -0.83 5.64 51.40
N GLU A 367 -1.57 6.72 51.64
CA GLU A 367 -2.87 6.67 52.34
C GLU A 367 -3.92 5.86 51.58
N ALA A 368 -3.90 5.94 50.24
CA ALA A 368 -4.74 5.14 49.37
C ALA A 368 -4.26 3.69 49.20
N LYS A 369 -3.12 3.31 49.81
CA LYS A 369 -2.47 2.01 49.71
C LYS A 369 -2.12 1.62 48.26
N VAL A 370 -1.74 2.60 47.45
CA VAL A 370 -1.25 2.40 46.07
C VAL A 370 0.27 2.45 46.09
N ASN A 371 0.95 1.38 45.65
CA ASN A 371 2.41 1.34 45.67
C ASN A 371 2.99 2.03 44.42
N ILE A 372 4.19 2.60 44.56
CA ILE A 372 4.92 3.23 43.46
C ILE A 372 5.99 2.26 42.97
N ALA A 373 5.87 1.81 41.72
CA ALA A 373 6.86 0.96 41.06
C ALA A 373 8.01 1.78 40.46
N ASN A 374 7.70 2.94 39.89
CA ASN A 374 8.66 3.87 39.32
C ASN A 374 8.15 5.31 39.47
N PHE A 375 9.06 6.26 39.64
CA PHE A 375 8.75 7.68 39.78
C PHE A 375 9.76 8.51 38.98
N SER A 376 9.29 9.16 37.93
CA SER A 376 10.10 10.07 37.12
C SER A 376 9.59 11.50 37.28
N LEU A 377 10.48 12.42 37.68
CA LEU A 377 10.17 13.85 37.85
C LEU A 377 10.95 14.66 36.83
N ALA A 378 10.23 15.44 36.05
CA ALA A 378 10.82 16.41 35.13
C ALA A 378 10.36 17.82 35.52
N ARG A 379 11.29 18.79 35.51
CA ARG A 379 11.04 20.17 35.92
C ARG A 379 11.31 21.10 34.74
N ASN A 380 10.31 21.89 34.36
CA ASN A 380 10.48 22.98 33.40
C ASN A 380 10.79 24.28 34.16
N GLN A 381 12.08 24.55 34.41
CA GLN A 381 12.48 25.74 35.17
C GLN A 381 12.11 27.06 34.47
N SER A 382 12.08 27.07 33.13
CA SER A 382 11.71 28.26 32.34
C SER A 382 10.23 28.63 32.46
N GLU A 383 9.36 27.64 32.60
CA GLU A 383 7.90 27.84 32.62
C GLU A 383 7.27 27.62 34.01
N GLY A 384 8.08 27.24 35.01
CA GLY A 384 7.66 27.18 36.41
C GLY A 384 6.73 26.01 36.75
N TYR A 385 6.72 24.94 35.95
CA TYR A 385 5.93 23.73 36.21
C TYR A 385 6.78 22.46 36.22
N ALA A 386 6.25 21.40 36.82
CA ALA A 386 6.84 20.09 36.88
C ALA A 386 5.84 19.01 36.41
N LEU A 387 6.38 17.91 35.91
CA LEU A 387 5.67 16.72 35.47
C LEU A 387 6.19 15.52 36.27
N SER A 388 5.29 14.86 37.00
CA SER A 388 5.57 13.57 37.65
C SER A 388 4.89 12.47 36.85
N VAL A 389 5.67 11.46 36.44
CA VAL A 389 5.18 10.25 35.79
C VAL A 389 5.40 9.09 36.77
N ILE A 390 4.30 8.56 37.29
CA ILE A 390 4.32 7.61 38.40
C ILE A 390 3.75 6.28 37.90
N GLU A 391 4.57 5.24 37.88
CA GLU A 391 4.12 3.87 37.62
C GLU A 391 3.59 3.28 38.92
N VAL A 392 2.35 2.79 38.91
CA VAL A 392 1.65 2.24 40.08
C VAL A 392 1.28 0.78 39.86
N ASP A 393 1.24 0.01 40.94
CA ASP A 393 0.93 -1.43 40.89
C ASP A 393 -0.58 -1.73 40.74
N SER A 394 -1.42 -0.79 41.16
CA SER A 394 -2.86 -0.92 41.29
C SER A 394 -3.58 0.30 40.73
N GLU A 395 -4.84 0.10 40.30
CA GLU A 395 -5.67 1.17 39.74
C GLU A 395 -5.89 2.28 40.79
N PRO A 396 -5.49 3.54 40.52
CA PRO A 396 -5.72 4.64 41.44
C PRO A 396 -7.22 4.82 41.74
N PRO A 397 -7.66 4.75 43.01
CA PRO A 397 -9.07 4.92 43.33
C PRO A 397 -9.58 6.31 42.91
N ALA A 398 -10.84 6.40 42.49
CA ALA A 398 -11.43 7.68 42.08
C ALA A 398 -11.29 8.77 43.17
N ALA A 399 -11.44 8.40 44.44
CA ALA A 399 -11.25 9.32 45.58
C ALA A 399 -9.82 9.89 45.68
N LEU A 400 -8.79 9.10 45.30
CA LEU A 400 -7.41 9.56 45.24
C LEU A 400 -7.23 10.59 44.10
N LEU A 401 -7.78 10.30 42.93
CA LEU A 401 -7.70 11.20 41.77
C LEU A 401 -8.36 12.56 42.09
N GLU A 402 -9.53 12.54 42.71
CA GLU A 402 -10.23 13.77 43.14
C GLU A 402 -9.43 14.54 44.20
N LYS A 403 -8.84 13.85 45.18
CA LYS A 403 -7.97 14.47 46.19
C LYS A 403 -6.78 15.18 45.54
N LEU A 404 -6.11 14.54 44.59
CA LEU A 404 -4.98 15.14 43.88
C LEU A 404 -5.41 16.33 43.01
N ARG A 405 -6.54 16.23 42.29
CA ARG A 405 -7.07 17.34 41.50
C ARG A 405 -7.46 18.56 42.36
N GLY A 406 -7.92 18.34 43.58
CA GLY A 406 -8.24 19.40 44.54
C GLY A 406 -7.04 19.98 45.29
N THR A 407 -5.83 19.43 45.10
CA THR A 407 -4.63 19.87 45.83
C THR A 407 -4.06 21.15 45.23
N PRO A 408 -3.86 22.23 46.01
CA PRO A 408 -3.29 23.46 45.51
C PRO A 408 -1.92 23.25 44.85
N GLY A 409 -1.80 23.66 43.59
CA GLY A 409 -0.57 23.53 42.79
C GLY A 409 -0.56 22.39 41.80
N ILE A 410 -1.41 21.39 41.99
CA ILE A 410 -1.64 20.37 40.98
C ILE A 410 -2.58 20.95 39.92
N THR A 411 -2.12 20.98 38.67
CA THR A 411 -2.85 21.56 37.54
C THR A 411 -3.53 20.50 36.68
N ARG A 412 -2.96 19.29 36.62
CA ARG A 412 -3.52 18.18 35.83
C ARG A 412 -3.20 16.85 36.48
N VAL A 413 -4.18 15.95 36.53
CA VAL A 413 -4.02 14.56 37.01
C VAL A 413 -4.69 13.61 36.02
N ILE A 414 -3.90 12.70 35.47
CA ILE A 414 -4.35 11.73 34.47
C ILE A 414 -3.92 10.35 34.94
N SER A 415 -4.89 9.42 34.96
CA SER A 415 -4.60 8.01 35.11
C SER A 415 -4.82 7.32 33.76
N LEU A 416 -3.89 6.46 33.38
CA LEU A 416 -3.96 5.71 32.13
C LEU A 416 -3.23 4.36 32.27
N GLU A 417 -3.67 3.39 31.48
CA GLU A 417 -3.00 2.10 31.32
C GLU A 417 -2.41 2.03 29.90
N LEU A 418 -1.09 1.78 29.83
CA LEU A 418 -0.36 1.64 28.57
C LEU A 418 -0.23 0.19 28.15
#